data_AF-A0A4Q3HJW7-F1
#
_entry.id   AF-A0A4Q3HJW7-F1
#
_cell.length_a   1.000
_cell.length_b   1.000
_cell.length_c   1.000
_cell.angle_alpha   90.00
_cell.angle_beta   90.00
_cell.angle_gamma   90.00
#
_symmetry.space_group_name_H-M   'P 1'
#
loop_
_entity.id
_entity.type
_entity.pdbx_description
1 polymer ?
#
loop_
_entity_poly.entity_id
_entity_poly.type
_entity_poly.pdbx_seq_one_letter_code
_entity_poly.pdbx_strand_id
1 'polypeptide(L)'
;ITVPIAFSGSRASGTTMDCNGATLDGTKPKARTIVIRSVQRKDGSWDTPRDIHIRNCTIKGDIRIEGLGHNGEAEKVRESSLTPGHTQRAQSIAPSDIVLSQNRFIANVGTPVYLAPGVTNVIVENSRFTGKTVSAVIYLDAESARNRVIGNTFETSASQREIIAIDGSAENLIEKNTFVNPVKGGVFLYRNCGEGGTIRHQAPQRNVISDNSFRYKDWLAMPAVWLGSRQGVRKYCMTRPTASFGSGASPLDYAQNNRVTGNRLSGGVATFVLNSDANNVVSDNR
;
A
#
# COMPACT_ATOMS: atom_id res chain seq x y z
N ILE A 1 0.92 1.57 22.35
CA ILE A 1 -0.14 1.73 21.32
C ILE A 1 -1.28 0.82 21.71
N THR A 2 -2.49 1.35 21.84
CA THR A 2 -3.67 0.52 22.16
C THR A 2 -4.33 0.05 20.88
N VAL A 3 -4.76 -1.22 20.82
CA VAL A 3 -5.39 -1.80 19.64
C VAL A 3 -6.77 -2.33 20.02
N PRO A 4 -7.86 -1.56 19.81
CA PRO A 4 -9.22 -2.00 20.05
C PRO A 4 -9.62 -3.34 19.42
N ILE A 5 -9.17 -3.64 18.19
CA ILE A 5 -9.49 -4.91 17.52
C ILE A 5 -8.23 -5.52 16.92
N ALA A 6 -7.92 -6.76 17.29
CA ALA A 6 -6.73 -7.47 16.82
C ALA A 6 -7.08 -8.89 16.35
N PHE A 7 -6.78 -9.19 15.08
CA PHE A 7 -6.78 -10.53 14.51
C PHE A 7 -5.34 -11.03 14.51
N SER A 8 -4.98 -11.91 15.44
CA SER A 8 -3.59 -12.30 15.69
C SER A 8 -3.37 -13.79 15.54
N GLY A 9 -2.42 -14.18 14.69
CA GLY A 9 -2.06 -15.58 14.46
C GLY A 9 -3.16 -16.40 13.79
N SER A 10 -2.85 -17.66 13.47
CA SER A 10 -3.75 -18.57 12.74
C SER A 10 -5.09 -18.82 13.42
N ARG A 11 -5.19 -18.59 14.74
CA ARG A 11 -6.47 -18.64 15.47
C ARG A 11 -7.51 -17.63 14.99
N ALA A 12 -7.09 -16.58 14.29
CA ALA A 12 -7.97 -15.57 13.70
C ALA A 12 -8.33 -15.88 12.24
N SER A 13 -7.76 -16.93 11.64
CA SER A 13 -8.03 -17.27 10.26
C SER A 13 -9.47 -17.71 10.03
N GLY A 14 -10.00 -17.45 8.83
CA GLY A 14 -11.39 -17.76 8.47
C GLY A 14 -12.43 -16.84 9.13
N THR A 15 -11.99 -15.77 9.81
CA THR A 15 -12.92 -14.88 10.52
C THR A 15 -13.59 -13.90 9.57
N THR A 16 -14.90 -13.75 9.69
CA THR A 16 -15.65 -12.65 9.09
C THR A 16 -16.14 -11.68 10.16
N MET A 17 -15.76 -10.40 10.05
CA MET A 17 -16.29 -9.29 10.82
C MET A 17 -17.22 -8.46 9.94
N ASP A 18 -18.53 -8.63 10.14
CA ASP A 18 -19.57 -7.81 9.52
C ASP A 18 -20.06 -6.80 10.56
N CYS A 19 -19.80 -5.51 10.33
CA CYS A 19 -20.19 -4.47 11.28
C CYS A 19 -21.67 -4.07 11.16
N ASN A 20 -22.40 -4.51 10.13
CA ASN A 20 -23.77 -4.08 9.86
C ASN A 20 -23.96 -2.54 9.95
N GLY A 21 -23.00 -1.78 9.40
CA GLY A 21 -22.98 -0.32 9.43
C GLY A 21 -22.36 0.32 10.69
N ALA A 22 -21.99 -0.47 11.71
CA ALA A 22 -21.43 0.04 12.96
C ALA A 22 -20.11 0.81 12.75
N THR A 23 -19.83 1.72 13.68
CA THR A 23 -18.60 2.53 13.69
C THR A 23 -17.55 1.93 14.61
N LEU A 24 -16.36 1.71 14.06
CA LEU A 24 -15.14 1.36 14.77
C LEU A 24 -14.28 2.61 14.88
N ASP A 25 -14.13 3.14 16.10
CA ASP A 25 -13.47 4.42 16.35
C ASP A 25 -12.11 4.23 17.03
N GLY A 26 -11.03 4.34 16.24
CA GLY A 26 -9.65 4.30 16.70
C GLY A 26 -8.98 5.67 16.71
N THR A 27 -9.72 6.79 16.71
CA THR A 27 -9.12 8.14 16.63
C THR A 27 -8.43 8.60 17.92
N LYS A 28 -8.40 7.76 18.96
CA LYS A 28 -7.70 8.07 20.21
C LYS A 28 -6.18 8.20 19.97
N PRO A 29 -5.49 9.13 20.65
CA PRO A 29 -4.03 9.25 20.54
C PRO A 29 -3.34 7.91 20.78
N LYS A 30 -2.36 7.57 19.92
CA LYS A 30 -1.59 6.32 19.99
C LYS A 30 -2.43 5.03 19.92
N ALA A 31 -3.62 5.08 19.30
CA ALA A 31 -4.43 3.91 19.01
C ALA A 31 -4.32 3.47 17.55
N ARG A 32 -4.52 2.17 17.30
CA ARG A 32 -4.81 1.60 15.98
C ARG A 32 -6.26 1.16 15.96
N THR A 33 -6.98 1.30 14.86
CA THR A 33 -8.39 0.85 14.86
C THR A 33 -8.49 -0.67 14.78
N ILE A 34 -7.86 -1.25 13.75
CA ILE A 34 -7.79 -2.70 13.56
C ILE A 34 -6.35 -3.08 13.21
N VAL A 35 -5.87 -4.17 13.78
CA VAL A 35 -4.61 -4.81 13.36
C VAL A 35 -4.86 -6.27 13.01
N ILE A 36 -4.44 -6.68 11.81
CA ILE A 36 -4.31 -8.08 11.41
C ILE A 36 -2.83 -8.41 11.42
N ARG A 37 -2.38 -9.33 12.27
CA ARG A 37 -0.95 -9.55 12.47
C ARG A 37 -0.53 -10.99 12.66
N SER A 38 0.67 -11.26 12.19
CA SER A 38 1.42 -12.45 12.57
C SER A 38 1.99 -12.30 13.97
N VAL A 39 2.16 -13.43 14.66
CA VAL A 39 2.70 -13.49 16.02
C VAL A 39 3.92 -14.38 16.02
N GLN A 40 5.07 -13.86 16.45
CA GLN A 40 6.24 -14.71 16.63
C GLN A 40 6.07 -15.58 17.88
N ARG A 41 6.30 -16.89 17.73
CA ARG A 41 6.32 -17.86 18.82
C ARG A 41 7.69 -17.88 19.51
N LYS A 42 7.75 -18.51 20.68
CA LYS A 42 8.99 -18.63 21.49
C LYS A 42 10.12 -19.37 20.77
N ASP A 43 9.78 -20.30 19.89
CA ASP A 43 10.72 -21.07 19.07
C ASP A 43 11.24 -20.30 17.83
N GLY A 44 10.83 -19.03 17.68
CA GLY A 44 11.21 -18.18 16.55
C GLY A 44 10.32 -18.35 15.31
N SER A 45 9.44 -19.37 15.27
CA SER A 45 8.46 -19.54 14.19
C SER A 45 7.40 -18.45 14.21
N TRP A 46 6.70 -18.26 13.10
CA TRP A 46 5.62 -17.28 12.98
C TRP A 46 4.26 -17.97 12.91
N ASP A 47 3.31 -17.44 13.66
CA ASP A 47 1.90 -17.77 13.59
C ASP A 47 1.19 -16.72 12.75
N THR A 48 0.64 -17.10 11.61
CA THR A 48 0.17 -16.15 10.59
C THR A 48 -1.32 -16.34 10.34
N PRO A 49 -2.14 -15.27 10.46
CA PRO A 49 -3.55 -15.33 10.09
C PRO A 49 -3.74 -15.27 8.56
N ARG A 50 -4.79 -15.91 8.06
CA ARG A 50 -5.21 -15.89 6.65
C ARG A 50 -6.73 -15.88 6.53
N ASP A 51 -7.26 -15.53 5.36
CA ASP A 51 -8.71 -15.63 5.07
C ASP A 51 -9.56 -14.83 6.07
N ILE A 52 -9.35 -13.52 6.14
CA ILE A 52 -10.14 -12.62 7.01
C ILE A 52 -10.95 -11.68 6.17
N HIS A 53 -12.24 -11.57 6.48
CA HIS A 53 -13.18 -10.71 5.78
C HIS A 53 -13.69 -9.64 6.73
N ILE A 54 -13.50 -8.37 6.39
CA ILE A 54 -14.03 -7.23 7.16
C ILE A 54 -14.94 -6.43 6.24
N ARG A 55 -16.22 -6.30 6.61
CA ARG A 55 -17.21 -5.68 5.74
C ARG A 55 -18.24 -4.83 6.47
N ASN A 56 -18.84 -3.92 5.71
CA ASN A 56 -19.94 -3.05 6.15
C ASN A 56 -19.61 -2.20 7.38
N CYS A 57 -18.33 -1.84 7.58
CA CYS A 57 -17.88 -1.06 8.73
C CYS A 57 -17.72 0.42 8.37
N THR A 58 -18.04 1.31 9.31
CA THR A 58 -17.46 2.66 9.32
C THR A 58 -16.20 2.65 10.18
N ILE A 59 -15.03 2.82 9.58
CA ILE A 59 -13.74 2.75 10.27
C ILE A 59 -13.15 4.16 10.35
N LYS A 60 -13.09 4.72 11.56
CA LYS A 60 -12.41 5.99 11.82
C LYS A 60 -11.00 5.71 12.35
N GLY A 61 -10.00 6.03 11.54
CA GLY A 61 -8.60 5.70 11.82
C GLY A 61 -8.02 4.79 10.73
N ASP A 62 -7.52 3.62 11.12
CA ASP A 62 -6.67 2.79 10.27
C ASP A 62 -6.78 1.28 10.51
N ILE A 63 -6.57 0.53 9.43
CA ILE A 63 -6.26 -0.89 9.44
C ILE A 63 -4.77 -1.08 9.12
N ARG A 64 -4.09 -1.86 9.97
CA ARG A 64 -2.73 -2.34 9.70
C ARG A 64 -2.72 -3.84 9.49
N ILE A 65 -2.06 -4.29 8.43
CA ILE A 65 -1.84 -5.70 8.15
C ILE A 65 -0.33 -5.94 8.22
N GLU A 66 0.12 -6.67 9.23
CA GLU A 66 1.52 -6.66 9.66
C GLU A 66 2.09 -8.08 9.84
N GLY A 67 3.19 -8.38 9.15
CA GLY A 67 3.94 -9.63 9.28
C GLY A 67 5.18 -9.46 10.17
N LEU A 68 6.34 -9.48 9.52
CA LEU A 68 7.66 -9.37 10.15
C LEU A 68 7.84 -8.09 11.00
N GLY A 69 7.15 -7.02 10.64
CA GLY A 69 7.17 -5.74 11.33
C GLY A 69 6.03 -4.82 10.89
N HIS A 70 5.91 -3.68 11.56
CA HIS A 70 4.81 -2.73 11.37
C HIS A 70 4.97 -1.82 10.13
N ASN A 71 6.18 -1.74 9.57
CA ASN A 71 6.52 -1.00 8.36
C ASN A 71 7.87 -1.50 7.79
N GLY A 72 8.28 -0.94 6.65
CA GLY A 72 9.56 -1.20 6.00
C GLY A 72 10.82 -0.79 6.77
N GLU A 73 10.71 -0.14 7.94
CA GLU A 73 11.85 0.26 8.78
C GLU A 73 11.98 -0.59 10.04
N ALA A 74 11.01 -1.47 10.31
CA ALA A 74 10.99 -2.28 11.51
C ALA A 74 12.25 -3.16 11.57
N GLU A 75 12.82 -3.28 12.77
CA GLU A 75 14.11 -3.95 13.00
C GLU A 75 14.21 -5.33 12.35
N LYS A 76 13.21 -6.18 12.54
CA LYS A 76 13.19 -7.53 11.94
C LYS A 76 13.08 -7.53 10.42
N VAL A 77 12.41 -6.53 9.85
CA VAL A 77 12.35 -6.33 8.38
C VAL A 77 13.74 -5.97 7.90
N ARG A 78 14.37 -4.98 8.53
CA ARG A 78 15.75 -4.56 8.25
C ARG A 78 16.71 -5.73 8.33
N GLU A 79 16.75 -6.46 9.44
CA GLU A 79 17.60 -7.63 9.65
C GLU A 79 17.40 -8.69 8.56
N SER A 80 16.15 -9.06 8.27
CA SER A 80 15.89 -10.03 7.21
C SER A 80 16.29 -9.52 5.83
N SER A 81 16.28 -8.21 5.60
CA SER A 81 16.61 -7.60 4.30
C SER A 81 18.09 -7.62 3.96
N LEU A 82 18.97 -7.80 4.95
CA LEU A 82 20.43 -7.79 4.75
C LEU A 82 20.96 -9.05 4.06
N THR A 83 20.10 -10.06 3.83
CA THR A 83 20.47 -11.31 3.17
C THR A 83 19.55 -11.61 1.97
N PRO A 84 20.04 -12.25 0.90
CA PRO A 84 19.21 -12.68 -0.23
C PRO A 84 17.97 -13.49 0.19
N GLY A 85 16.91 -13.45 -0.61
CA GLY A 85 15.67 -14.21 -0.34
C GLY A 85 14.71 -13.52 0.65
N HIS A 86 14.93 -12.24 0.96
CA HIS A 86 14.08 -11.50 1.91
C HIS A 86 12.61 -11.47 1.47
N THR A 87 12.32 -11.25 0.18
CA THR A 87 10.95 -11.23 -0.33
C THR A 87 10.18 -12.50 0.02
N GLN A 88 10.77 -13.68 -0.21
CA GLN A 88 10.12 -14.94 0.10
C GLN A 88 9.90 -15.12 1.60
N ARG A 89 10.88 -14.74 2.43
CA ARG A 89 10.76 -14.81 3.91
C ARG A 89 9.69 -13.85 4.44
N ALA A 90 9.64 -12.62 3.95
CA ALA A 90 8.64 -11.64 4.36
C ALA A 90 7.23 -12.09 3.95
N GLN A 91 7.07 -12.58 2.71
CA GLN A 91 5.78 -13.07 2.22
C GLN A 91 5.28 -14.32 2.94
N SER A 92 6.17 -15.26 3.31
CA SER A 92 5.75 -16.52 3.95
C SER A 92 5.17 -16.34 5.35
N ILE A 93 5.54 -15.25 6.03
CA ILE A 93 5.12 -14.97 7.41
C ILE A 93 4.10 -13.84 7.52
N ALA A 94 3.89 -13.05 6.47
CA ALA A 94 2.91 -11.96 6.50
C ALA A 94 1.47 -12.48 6.32
N PRO A 95 0.46 -11.81 6.89
CA PRO A 95 -0.93 -12.15 6.63
C PRO A 95 -1.26 -12.14 5.14
N SER A 96 -2.13 -13.05 4.71
CA SER A 96 -2.58 -13.16 3.33
C SER A 96 -4.08 -13.42 3.22
N ASP A 97 -4.63 -13.24 2.03
CA ASP A 97 -6.01 -13.59 1.68
C ASP A 97 -7.01 -12.81 2.56
N ILE A 98 -6.89 -11.48 2.55
CA ILE A 98 -7.73 -10.58 3.38
C ILE A 98 -8.66 -9.81 2.47
N VAL A 99 -9.94 -9.72 2.81
CA VAL A 99 -10.94 -8.94 2.07
C VAL A 99 -11.48 -7.82 2.95
N LEU A 100 -11.32 -6.59 2.48
CA LEU A 100 -11.89 -5.37 3.04
C LEU A 100 -12.95 -4.84 2.06
N SER A 101 -14.22 -5.21 2.27
CA SER A 101 -15.29 -4.90 1.30
C SER A 101 -16.39 -4.01 1.87
N GLN A 102 -16.92 -3.09 1.06
CA GLN A 102 -18.07 -2.25 1.42
C GLN A 102 -17.87 -1.46 2.72
N ASN A 103 -16.63 -1.04 2.99
CA ASN A 103 -16.29 -0.27 4.19
C ASN A 103 -16.28 1.23 3.90
N ARG A 104 -16.55 2.03 4.92
CA ARG A 104 -16.34 3.48 4.90
C ARG A 104 -15.18 3.85 5.81
N PHE A 105 -14.05 4.18 5.19
CA PHE A 105 -12.87 4.68 5.90
C PHE A 105 -12.95 6.20 6.06
N ILE A 106 -12.77 6.67 7.29
CA ILE A 106 -12.66 8.08 7.61
C ILE A 106 -11.24 8.32 8.10
N ALA A 107 -10.42 8.89 7.21
CA ALA A 107 -9.02 9.15 7.49
C ALA A 107 -8.87 10.18 8.61
N ASN A 108 -7.96 9.88 9.53
CA ASN A 108 -7.55 10.77 10.61
C ASN A 108 -6.02 10.75 10.75
N VAL A 109 -5.35 11.68 10.05
CA VAL A 109 -3.90 11.90 10.03
C VAL A 109 -3.08 10.79 9.34
N GLY A 110 -3.16 9.54 9.81
CA GLY A 110 -2.36 8.42 9.30
C GLY A 110 -2.89 7.80 8.01
N THR A 111 -2.24 6.73 7.55
CA THR A 111 -2.70 5.90 6.42
C THR A 111 -3.88 5.00 6.83
N PRO A 112 -5.08 5.17 6.26
CA PRO A 112 -6.25 4.34 6.55
C PRO A 112 -6.07 2.83 6.29
N VAL A 113 -5.38 2.43 5.23
CA VAL A 113 -5.08 1.01 4.98
C VAL A 113 -3.59 0.85 4.67
N TYR A 114 -2.88 0.11 5.51
CA TYR A 114 -1.45 -0.13 5.35
C TYR A 114 -1.16 -1.61 5.32
N LEU A 115 -0.57 -2.07 4.22
CA LEU A 115 -0.07 -3.41 4.05
C LEU A 115 1.44 -3.36 4.28
N ALA A 116 1.88 -3.90 5.41
CA ALA A 116 3.29 -3.93 5.77
C ALA A 116 4.07 -4.93 4.91
N PRO A 117 5.41 -4.99 5.05
CA PRO A 117 6.22 -5.78 4.16
C PRO A 117 5.83 -7.26 4.07
N GLY A 118 5.78 -7.77 2.85
CA GLY A 118 5.43 -9.16 2.56
C GLY A 118 3.94 -9.49 2.49
N VAL A 119 3.02 -8.59 2.85
CA VAL A 119 1.57 -8.88 2.81
C VAL A 119 1.11 -9.19 1.37
N THR A 120 0.30 -10.23 1.17
CA THR A 120 -0.14 -10.63 -0.17
C THR A 120 -1.64 -10.94 -0.25
N ASN A 121 -2.18 -10.89 -1.48
CA ASN A 121 -3.57 -11.26 -1.78
C ASN A 121 -4.62 -10.50 -0.94
N VAL A 122 -4.38 -9.21 -0.65
CA VAL A 122 -5.40 -8.38 0.01
C VAL A 122 -6.30 -7.74 -1.04
N ILE A 123 -7.61 -7.83 -0.85
CA ILE A 123 -8.63 -7.19 -1.66
C ILE A 123 -9.24 -6.04 -0.86
N VAL A 124 -9.17 -4.82 -1.39
CA VAL A 124 -9.91 -3.66 -0.90
C VAL A 124 -10.91 -3.29 -1.98
N GLU A 125 -12.20 -3.50 -1.72
CA GLU A 125 -13.21 -3.33 -2.77
C GLU A 125 -14.47 -2.62 -2.33
N ASN A 126 -15.11 -1.95 -3.30
CA ASN A 126 -16.42 -1.30 -3.14
C ASN A 126 -16.52 -0.41 -1.90
N SER A 127 -15.39 0.16 -1.47
CA SER A 127 -15.27 0.93 -0.23
C SER A 127 -15.15 2.43 -0.53
N ARG A 128 -15.47 3.25 0.47
CA ARG A 128 -15.38 4.71 0.37
C ARG A 128 -14.38 5.28 1.37
N PHE A 129 -13.48 6.12 0.90
CA PHE A 129 -12.47 6.79 1.70
C PHE A 129 -12.77 8.29 1.75
N THR A 130 -12.84 8.84 2.95
CA THR A 130 -13.11 10.28 3.21
C THR A 130 -12.15 10.82 4.28
N GLY A 131 -12.33 12.07 4.70
CA GLY A 131 -11.50 12.67 5.76
C GLY A 131 -10.19 13.26 5.25
N LYS A 132 -9.25 13.49 6.18
CA LYS A 132 -7.95 14.13 5.89
C LYS A 132 -6.80 13.26 6.41
N THR A 133 -5.75 13.13 5.59
CA THR A 133 -4.51 12.44 5.97
C THR A 133 -3.30 13.24 5.50
N VAL A 134 -2.19 13.11 6.22
CA VAL A 134 -0.89 13.61 5.77
C VAL A 134 -0.09 12.53 5.03
N SER A 135 -0.58 11.30 4.99
CA SER A 135 0.08 10.15 4.35
C SER A 135 -0.70 9.69 3.11
N ALA A 136 -0.26 8.58 2.50
CA ALA A 136 -1.07 7.89 1.50
C ALA A 136 -2.33 7.32 2.15
N VAL A 137 -3.37 7.13 1.34
CA VAL A 137 -4.64 6.53 1.80
C VAL A 137 -4.52 5.01 1.89
N ILE A 138 -3.95 4.40 0.84
CA ILE A 138 -3.55 3.00 0.84
C ILE A 138 -2.04 2.95 0.60
N TYR A 139 -1.33 2.19 1.44
CA TYR A 139 0.11 1.98 1.28
C TYR A 139 0.39 0.48 1.12
N LEU A 140 0.92 0.10 -0.04
CA LEU A 140 1.40 -1.24 -0.33
C LEU A 140 2.92 -1.22 -0.15
N ASP A 141 3.40 -1.67 1.01
CA ASP A 141 4.82 -1.61 1.38
C ASP A 141 5.62 -2.71 0.70
N ALA A 142 6.94 -2.68 0.85
CA ALA A 142 7.82 -3.51 0.04
C ALA A 142 7.63 -5.01 0.27
N GLU A 143 8.01 -5.78 -0.75
CA GLU A 143 7.81 -7.23 -0.75
C GLU A 143 6.33 -7.67 -0.70
N SER A 144 5.36 -6.76 -0.57
CA SER A 144 3.94 -7.08 -0.74
C SER A 144 3.63 -7.37 -2.21
N ALA A 145 2.62 -8.19 -2.49
CA ALA A 145 2.28 -8.51 -3.87
C ALA A 145 0.84 -9.00 -4.05
N ARG A 146 0.34 -8.93 -5.30
CA ARG A 146 -0.97 -9.50 -5.71
C ARG A 146 -2.15 -8.91 -4.94
N ASN A 147 -2.04 -7.67 -4.50
CA ASN A 147 -3.14 -6.96 -3.84
C ASN A 147 -4.06 -6.31 -4.88
N ARG A 148 -5.33 -6.18 -4.55
CA ARG A 148 -6.38 -5.72 -5.44
C ARG A 148 -7.11 -4.56 -4.80
N VAL A 149 -7.12 -3.40 -5.45
CA VAL A 149 -7.89 -2.22 -5.02
C VAL A 149 -8.92 -1.95 -6.13
N ILE A 150 -10.18 -2.33 -5.90
CA ILE A 150 -11.19 -2.41 -6.96
C ILE A 150 -12.47 -1.64 -6.61
N GLY A 151 -12.95 -0.78 -7.52
CA GLY A 151 -14.29 -0.19 -7.38
C GLY A 151 -14.44 0.74 -6.18
N ASN A 152 -13.34 1.25 -5.62
CA ASN A 152 -13.39 2.15 -4.46
C ASN A 152 -13.60 3.61 -4.88
N THR A 153 -14.12 4.42 -3.96
CA THR A 153 -14.20 5.87 -4.12
C THR A 153 -13.31 6.57 -3.11
N PHE A 154 -12.36 7.38 -3.59
CA PHE A 154 -11.45 8.17 -2.78
C PHE A 154 -11.83 9.65 -2.84
N GLU A 155 -12.36 10.17 -1.75
CA GLU A 155 -12.66 11.59 -1.51
C GLU A 155 -11.83 12.15 -0.34
N THR A 156 -10.77 11.44 0.02
CA THR A 156 -9.86 11.85 1.08
C THR A 156 -8.95 12.98 0.60
N SER A 157 -8.76 13.99 1.44
CA SER A 157 -7.74 15.02 1.21
C SER A 157 -6.41 14.55 1.78
N ALA A 158 -5.50 14.09 0.92
CA ALA A 158 -4.12 13.80 1.28
C ALA A 158 -3.23 15.04 1.07
N SER A 159 -2.46 15.46 2.08
CA SER A 159 -1.73 16.74 2.03
C SER A 159 -0.23 16.63 1.69
N GLN A 160 0.41 15.47 1.85
CA GLN A 160 1.84 15.30 1.54
C GLN A 160 2.16 14.12 0.61
N ARG A 161 1.19 13.24 0.37
CA ARG A 161 1.38 11.97 -0.35
C ARG A 161 0.23 11.73 -1.31
N GLU A 162 0.52 10.93 -2.33
CA GLU A 162 -0.41 10.32 -3.27
C GLU A 162 -1.50 9.49 -2.56
N ILE A 163 -2.63 9.23 -3.23
CA ILE A 163 -3.73 8.44 -2.65
C ILE A 163 -3.31 6.98 -2.44
N ILE A 164 -2.67 6.35 -3.45
CA ILE A 164 -2.17 4.98 -3.36
C ILE A 164 -0.66 4.97 -3.58
N ALA A 165 0.09 4.48 -2.61
CA ALA A 165 1.52 4.25 -2.69
C ALA A 165 1.80 2.76 -2.96
N ILE A 166 2.59 2.48 -4.00
CA ILE A 166 3.08 1.14 -4.34
C ILE A 166 4.60 1.17 -4.19
N ASP A 167 5.08 0.85 -2.99
CA ASP A 167 6.49 0.94 -2.60
C ASP A 167 7.13 -0.43 -2.66
N GLY A 168 7.85 -0.76 -3.74
CA GLY A 168 8.46 -2.09 -3.89
C GLY A 168 7.45 -3.24 -3.90
N SER A 169 6.19 -2.97 -4.27
CA SER A 169 5.08 -3.91 -4.29
C SER A 169 4.71 -4.32 -5.73
N ALA A 170 4.51 -5.61 -5.98
CA ALA A 170 4.43 -6.17 -7.33
C ALA A 170 3.10 -6.87 -7.63
N GLU A 171 2.75 -6.98 -8.92
CA GLU A 171 1.59 -7.77 -9.39
C GLU A 171 0.25 -7.30 -8.81
N ASN A 172 0.14 -6.03 -8.40
CA ASN A 172 -1.10 -5.49 -7.88
C ASN A 172 -2.06 -5.08 -8.99
N LEU A 173 -3.35 -5.11 -8.70
CA LEU A 173 -4.42 -4.63 -9.58
C LEU A 173 -5.13 -3.45 -8.95
N ILE A 174 -5.08 -2.28 -9.60
CA ILE A 174 -5.79 -1.07 -9.22
C ILE A 174 -6.81 -0.76 -10.32
N GLU A 175 -8.06 -1.17 -10.12
CA GLU A 175 -9.06 -1.18 -11.20
C GLU A 175 -10.38 -0.49 -10.82
N LYS A 176 -10.98 0.26 -11.75
CA LYS A 176 -12.36 0.81 -11.63
C LYS A 176 -12.57 1.70 -10.39
N ASN A 177 -11.50 2.26 -9.82
CA ASN A 177 -11.62 3.18 -8.69
C ASN A 177 -11.94 4.59 -9.17
N THR A 178 -12.61 5.37 -8.33
CA THR A 178 -12.84 6.81 -8.55
C THR A 178 -12.02 7.63 -7.57
N PHE A 179 -11.16 8.51 -8.09
CA PHE A 179 -10.35 9.45 -7.32
C PHE A 179 -10.91 10.86 -7.49
N VAL A 180 -11.38 11.46 -6.41
CA VAL A 180 -11.97 12.80 -6.41
C VAL A 180 -10.92 13.80 -5.94
N ASN A 181 -10.46 14.64 -6.87
CA ASN A 181 -9.47 15.68 -6.70
C ASN A 181 -8.16 15.21 -6.01
N PRO A 182 -7.43 14.26 -6.59
CA PRO A 182 -6.19 13.72 -6.01
C PRO A 182 -5.00 14.69 -6.19
N VAL A 183 -5.05 15.86 -5.52
CA VAL A 183 -4.11 16.98 -5.71
C VAL A 183 -2.64 16.56 -5.51
N LYS A 184 -2.36 15.64 -4.58
CA LYS A 184 -1.00 15.14 -4.27
C LYS A 184 -0.61 13.88 -5.03
N GLY A 185 -1.46 13.41 -5.94
CA GLY A 185 -1.19 12.31 -6.85
C GLY A 185 -2.19 11.17 -6.65
N GLY A 186 -2.48 10.44 -7.71
CA GLY A 186 -3.38 9.28 -7.66
C GLY A 186 -2.66 8.03 -7.16
N VAL A 187 -1.90 7.38 -8.05
CA VAL A 187 -1.22 6.11 -7.80
C VAL A 187 0.26 6.22 -8.16
N PHE A 188 1.16 6.20 -7.18
CA PHE A 188 2.59 6.29 -7.43
C PHE A 188 3.31 4.98 -7.12
N LEU A 189 4.16 4.58 -8.06
CA LEU A 189 5.02 3.40 -7.96
C LEU A 189 6.45 3.85 -7.76
N TYR A 190 7.12 3.34 -6.74
CA TYR A 190 8.53 3.60 -6.49
C TYR A 190 9.14 2.48 -5.65
N ARG A 191 10.46 2.47 -5.48
CA ARG A 191 11.13 1.58 -4.54
C ARG A 191 11.97 2.41 -3.59
N ASN A 192 11.60 2.40 -2.32
CA ASN A 192 12.42 3.06 -1.32
C ASN A 192 13.84 2.47 -1.29
N CYS A 193 14.85 3.34 -1.12
CA CYS A 193 16.25 2.96 -1.21
C CYS A 193 17.04 3.20 0.08
N GLY A 194 16.73 2.46 1.14
CA GLY A 194 17.52 2.50 2.39
C GLY A 194 16.91 3.32 3.54
N GLU A 195 15.63 3.68 3.44
CA GLU A 195 14.88 4.21 4.59
C GLU A 195 14.96 3.19 5.76
N GLY A 196 15.32 3.67 6.95
CA GLY A 196 15.60 2.82 8.12
C GLY A 196 16.79 1.86 7.98
N GLY A 197 17.58 1.94 6.90
CA GLY A 197 18.63 0.96 6.61
C GLY A 197 18.11 -0.37 6.05
N THR A 198 16.84 -0.45 5.66
CA THR A 198 16.26 -1.64 5.04
C THR A 198 16.55 -1.67 3.54
N ILE A 199 16.96 -2.83 3.02
CA ILE A 199 17.09 -3.06 1.59
C ILE A 199 15.72 -3.52 1.06
N ARG A 200 15.16 -2.81 0.08
CA ARG A 200 13.94 -3.28 -0.61
C ARG A 200 14.35 -4.20 -1.75
N HIS A 201 14.04 -5.48 -1.64
CA HIS A 201 14.44 -6.50 -2.63
C HIS A 201 13.59 -6.42 -3.88
N GLN A 202 12.29 -6.23 -3.69
CA GLN A 202 11.32 -6.24 -4.76
C GLN A 202 11.15 -4.84 -5.39
N ALA A 203 11.07 -4.78 -6.72
CA ALA A 203 10.69 -3.59 -7.47
C ALA A 203 9.17 -3.51 -7.69
N PRO A 204 8.59 -2.31 -7.85
CA PRO A 204 7.16 -2.16 -8.12
C PRO A 204 6.84 -2.48 -9.59
N GLN A 205 6.81 -3.77 -9.90
CA GLN A 205 6.71 -4.29 -11.27
C GLN A 205 5.48 -5.13 -11.51
N ARG A 206 5.07 -5.25 -12.78
CA ARG A 206 3.91 -6.06 -13.23
C ARG A 206 2.58 -5.66 -12.59
N ASN A 207 2.47 -4.40 -12.12
CA ASN A 207 1.21 -3.86 -11.63
C ASN A 207 0.32 -3.45 -12.81
N VAL A 208 -0.99 -3.59 -12.62
CA VAL A 208 -2.00 -3.16 -13.58
C VAL A 208 -2.83 -2.05 -12.95
N ILE A 209 -2.85 -0.88 -13.60
CA ILE A 209 -3.69 0.26 -13.22
C ILE A 209 -4.64 0.55 -14.38
N SER A 210 -5.87 0.05 -14.30
CA SER A 210 -6.82 0.08 -15.42
C SER A 210 -8.18 0.66 -15.07
N ASP A 211 -8.80 1.34 -16.04
CA ASP A 211 -10.20 1.78 -16.00
C ASP A 211 -10.59 2.61 -14.76
N ASN A 212 -9.64 3.31 -14.13
CA ASN A 212 -9.92 4.20 -13.01
C ASN A 212 -10.41 5.57 -13.52
N SER A 213 -11.19 6.29 -12.71
CA SER A 213 -11.64 7.67 -12.98
C SER A 213 -10.96 8.64 -12.03
N PHE A 214 -10.07 9.49 -12.54
CA PHE A 214 -9.47 10.60 -11.82
C PHE A 214 -10.20 11.89 -12.21
N ARG A 215 -10.79 12.57 -11.22
CA ARG A 215 -11.60 13.77 -11.42
C ARG A 215 -10.90 14.96 -10.79
N TYR A 216 -10.25 15.78 -11.61
CA TYR A 216 -9.48 16.92 -11.16
C TYR A 216 -10.34 18.19 -11.09
N LYS A 217 -10.05 19.03 -10.10
CA LYS A 217 -10.55 20.40 -10.02
C LYS A 217 -9.45 21.44 -10.20
N ASP A 218 -8.19 21.02 -10.06
CA ASP A 218 -7.00 21.86 -10.07
C ASP A 218 -6.01 21.32 -11.10
N TRP A 219 -5.58 22.18 -12.02
CA TRP A 219 -4.63 21.84 -13.09
C TRP A 219 -3.18 21.75 -12.58
N LEU A 220 -2.89 22.28 -11.38
CA LEU A 220 -1.59 22.15 -10.69
C LEU A 220 -1.49 20.84 -9.88
N ALA A 221 -2.49 19.97 -9.97
CA ALA A 221 -2.46 18.68 -9.31
C ALA A 221 -1.32 17.79 -9.83
N MET A 222 -0.81 16.96 -8.94
CA MET A 222 0.16 15.93 -9.29
C MET A 222 -0.46 14.85 -10.20
N PRO A 223 0.37 14.06 -10.91
CA PRO A 223 -0.09 13.04 -11.85
C PRO A 223 -1.11 12.05 -11.26
N ALA A 224 -2.00 11.55 -12.11
CA ALA A 224 -2.93 10.46 -11.80
C ALA A 224 -2.15 9.17 -11.53
N VAL A 225 -1.15 8.88 -12.37
CA VAL A 225 -0.26 7.74 -12.20
C VAL A 225 1.17 8.19 -12.46
N TRP A 226 2.10 7.74 -11.60
CA TRP A 226 3.53 7.96 -11.83
C TRP A 226 4.31 6.67 -11.59
N LEU A 227 4.84 6.11 -12.68
CA LEU A 227 5.72 4.94 -12.67
C LEU A 227 7.16 5.40 -12.41
N GLY A 228 7.71 4.99 -11.27
CA GLY A 228 9.08 5.33 -10.89
C GLY A 228 9.18 6.77 -10.38
N SER A 229 8.37 7.12 -9.38
CA SER A 229 8.20 8.50 -8.92
C SER A 229 9.33 9.05 -8.03
N ARG A 230 10.32 8.24 -7.66
CA ARG A 230 11.45 8.66 -6.81
C ARG A 230 12.79 8.58 -7.50
N GLN A 231 13.06 7.54 -8.29
CA GLN A 231 14.32 7.30 -9.01
C GLN A 231 15.58 7.52 -8.18
N GLY A 232 15.59 7.08 -6.92
CA GLY A 232 16.74 7.27 -6.03
C GLY A 232 16.98 8.71 -5.55
N VAL A 233 16.12 9.67 -5.87
CA VAL A 233 16.26 11.09 -5.53
C VAL A 233 15.72 11.37 -4.11
N ARG A 234 16.27 10.67 -3.12
CA ARG A 234 15.94 10.85 -1.70
C ARG A 234 17.20 10.83 -0.86
N LYS A 235 17.25 11.65 0.20
CA LYS A 235 18.46 11.81 1.03
C LYS A 235 18.97 10.48 1.60
N TYR A 236 18.08 9.63 2.10
CA TYR A 236 18.43 8.33 2.65
C TYR A 236 18.99 7.33 1.63
N CYS A 237 18.85 7.61 0.32
CA CYS A 237 19.44 6.76 -0.72
C CYS A 237 20.95 6.96 -0.89
N MET A 238 21.48 8.05 -0.34
CA MET A 238 22.92 8.29 -0.23
C MET A 238 23.56 7.47 0.90
N THR A 239 22.79 7.14 1.93
CA THR A 239 23.24 6.39 3.12
C THR A 239 22.68 4.96 3.12
N ARG A 240 22.24 4.47 1.97
CA ARG A 240 21.66 3.13 1.85
C ARG A 240 22.71 2.05 2.13
N PRO A 241 22.32 0.89 2.69
CA PRO A 241 23.23 -0.25 2.78
C PRO A 241 23.67 -0.68 1.38
N THR A 242 24.95 -1.01 1.23
CA THR A 242 25.50 -1.57 -0.01
C THR A 242 25.31 -3.09 -0.01
N ALA A 243 24.72 -3.61 -1.08
CA ALA A 243 24.54 -5.05 -1.32
C ALA A 243 24.45 -5.32 -2.82
N SER A 244 24.64 -6.57 -3.25
CA SER A 244 24.54 -6.96 -4.67
C SER A 244 23.09 -7.17 -5.16
N PHE A 245 22.09 -6.88 -4.32
CA PHE A 245 20.67 -7.11 -4.61
C PHE A 245 19.78 -5.94 -4.18
N GLY A 246 18.55 -5.92 -4.70
CA GLY A 246 17.51 -4.98 -4.29
C GLY A 246 17.91 -3.51 -4.47
N SER A 247 17.43 -2.69 -3.54
CA SER A 247 17.80 -1.27 -3.47
C SER A 247 19.24 -1.03 -3.01
N GLY A 248 19.90 -2.05 -2.45
CA GLY A 248 21.32 -1.98 -2.09
C GLY A 248 22.21 -1.96 -3.33
N ALA A 249 21.85 -2.72 -4.36
CA ALA A 249 22.55 -2.74 -5.64
C ALA A 249 22.36 -1.43 -6.42
N SER A 250 21.15 -0.87 -6.38
CA SER A 250 20.82 0.34 -7.12
C SER A 250 19.70 1.10 -6.43
N PRO A 251 19.81 2.43 -6.28
CA PRO A 251 18.79 3.24 -5.64
C PRO A 251 17.58 3.50 -6.55
N LEU A 252 17.64 3.08 -7.82
CA LEU A 252 16.55 3.29 -8.78
C LEU A 252 15.31 2.47 -8.42
N ASP A 253 14.16 2.95 -8.89
CA ASP A 253 12.86 2.37 -8.58
C ASP A 253 12.66 1.03 -9.30
N TYR A 254 13.05 0.95 -10.58
CA TYR A 254 12.76 -0.16 -11.49
C TYR A 254 11.26 -0.49 -11.55
N ALA A 255 10.42 0.54 -11.66
CA ALA A 255 8.99 0.39 -11.86
C ALA A 255 8.67 -0.07 -13.29
N GLN A 256 9.03 -1.32 -13.62
CA GLN A 256 9.02 -1.84 -14.99
C GLN A 256 7.91 -2.88 -15.21
N ASN A 257 7.59 -3.14 -16.48
CA ASN A 257 6.61 -4.14 -16.90
C ASN A 257 5.20 -3.90 -16.33
N ASN A 258 4.89 -2.65 -15.95
CA ASN A 258 3.58 -2.24 -15.48
C ASN A 258 2.68 -1.90 -16.67
N ARG A 259 1.37 -2.01 -16.48
CA ARG A 259 0.35 -1.63 -17.46
C ARG A 259 -0.55 -0.56 -16.90
N VAL A 260 -0.65 0.59 -17.59
CA VAL A 260 -1.52 1.71 -17.23
C VAL A 260 -2.42 2.02 -18.41
N THR A 261 -3.66 1.53 -18.37
CA THR A 261 -4.55 1.56 -19.54
C THR A 261 -6.00 1.92 -19.25
N GLY A 262 -6.64 2.69 -20.13
CA GLY A 262 -8.09 2.95 -20.03
C GLY A 262 -8.52 3.91 -18.93
N ASN A 263 -7.57 4.56 -18.24
CA ASN A 263 -7.92 5.48 -17.14
C ASN A 263 -8.51 6.78 -17.67
N ARG A 264 -9.55 7.29 -17.01
CA ARG A 264 -10.23 8.54 -17.33
C ARG A 264 -9.68 9.69 -16.50
N LEU A 265 -9.28 10.79 -17.12
CA LEU A 265 -8.59 11.94 -16.53
C LEU A 265 -9.41 13.23 -16.69
N SER A 266 -10.65 13.21 -16.19
CA SER A 266 -11.57 14.35 -16.32
C SER A 266 -11.04 15.59 -15.59
N GLY A 267 -10.90 16.71 -16.31
CA GLY A 267 -10.34 17.95 -15.77
C GLY A 267 -8.81 17.94 -15.58
N GLY A 268 -8.14 16.86 -15.97
CA GLY A 268 -6.68 16.77 -16.03
C GLY A 268 -6.14 16.94 -17.44
N VAL A 269 -4.83 16.75 -17.61
CA VAL A 269 -4.15 16.75 -18.92
C VAL A 269 -3.44 15.41 -19.16
N ALA A 270 -3.16 15.07 -20.42
CA ALA A 270 -2.57 13.78 -20.79
C ALA A 270 -1.20 13.49 -20.12
N THR A 271 -0.47 14.53 -19.70
CA THR A 271 0.78 14.41 -18.93
C THR A 271 0.58 13.90 -17.50
N PHE A 272 -0.65 13.62 -17.08
CA PHE A 272 -0.96 13.06 -15.76
C PHE A 272 -0.72 11.55 -15.66
N VAL A 273 -0.20 10.91 -16.70
CA VAL A 273 0.43 9.60 -16.59
C VAL A 273 1.92 9.77 -16.90
N LEU A 274 2.75 9.74 -15.86
CA LEU A 274 4.20 9.81 -15.99
C LEU A 274 4.83 8.42 -15.95
N ASN A 275 5.76 8.19 -16.87
CA ASN A 275 6.55 6.98 -16.92
C ASN A 275 8.04 7.31 -16.90
N SER A 276 8.72 6.98 -15.79
CA SER A 276 10.14 7.22 -15.59
C SER A 276 10.98 5.94 -15.68
N ASP A 277 10.38 4.81 -16.07
CA ASP A 277 11.02 3.49 -16.16
C ASP A 277 10.70 2.76 -17.47
N ALA A 278 11.53 1.78 -17.82
CA ALA A 278 11.45 1.04 -19.07
C ALA A 278 10.35 -0.04 -19.08
N ASN A 279 9.99 -0.50 -20.28
CA ASN A 279 9.13 -1.67 -20.53
C ASN A 279 7.71 -1.59 -19.93
N ASN A 280 7.22 -0.38 -19.68
CA ASN A 280 5.84 -0.16 -19.26
C ASN A 280 4.92 0.02 -20.47
N VAL A 281 3.68 -0.47 -20.36
CA VAL A 281 2.63 -0.25 -21.34
C VAL A 281 1.72 0.86 -20.83
N VAL A 282 1.73 2.01 -21.52
CA VAL A 282 0.86 3.16 -21.21
C VAL A 282 0.04 3.47 -22.46
N SER A 283 -1.28 3.22 -22.42
CA SER A 283 -2.16 3.44 -23.56
C SER A 283 -3.57 3.84 -23.12
N ASP A 284 -4.35 4.47 -24.00
CA ASP A 284 -5.80 4.68 -23.83
C ASP A 284 -6.23 5.45 -22.57
N ASN A 285 -5.34 6.27 -22.00
CA ASN A 285 -5.64 7.12 -20.85
C ASN A 285 -6.12 8.50 -21.36
N ARG A 286 -7.30 8.96 -20.94
CA ARG A 286 -7.96 10.15 -21.50
C ARG A 286 -8.76 10.95 -20.49
#